data_AF-A0AAN5D8W7-F1
#
_entry.id   AF-A0AAN5D8W7-F1
#
_cell.length_a   1.000
_cell.length_b   1.000
_cell.length_c   1.000
_cell.angle_alpha   90.00
_cell.angle_beta   90.00
_cell.angle_gamma   90.00
#
_symmetry.space_group_name_H-M   'P 1'
#
loop_
_entity.id
_entity.type
_entity.pdbx_description
1 polymer ?
#
loop_
_entity_poly.entity_id
_entity_poly.type
_entity_poly.pdbx_seq_one_letter_code
_entity_poly.pdbx_strand_id
1 'polypeptide(L)'
;LLHSVSPLFLVRGGRPSLTMAPKFVRRLLLRLVLMACLLVATPVILYLFPQMYKLFLTATFVIPPRIREINMTAVAGRQFYITEGSSTVYAMHLVRQGTTVDFDTVLANEKYKIILYLCSEHRDPYEKFYKFASVLFANDNVQLQIVAFEYKGFGNSAGETINDSAVEDTRTVYNWLRKRAPKSEIHVWAHGIGGGYASAAVLSLVEDDKQEVKSLVLEAPYSNTTSVLEKRFHPHIVYGRFLPK
;
A
#
# COMPACT_ATOMS: atom_id res chain seq x y z
N LEU A 1 10.76 -80.06 -55.35
CA LEU A 1 9.38 -80.31 -54.88
C LEU A 1 9.34 -80.07 -53.38
N LEU A 2 8.52 -79.09 -52.99
CA LEU A 2 7.94 -78.85 -51.67
C LEU A 2 8.86 -78.38 -50.52
N HIS A 3 8.86 -77.05 -50.38
CA HIS A 3 9.01 -76.33 -49.13
C HIS A 3 8.13 -76.93 -48.02
N SER A 4 8.74 -77.20 -46.85
CA SER A 4 8.03 -77.42 -45.59
C SER A 4 8.28 -76.20 -44.70
N VAL A 5 7.19 -75.61 -44.23
CA VAL A 5 7.11 -74.40 -43.40
C VAL A 5 6.85 -74.84 -41.96
N SER A 6 7.59 -74.26 -40.99
CA SER A 6 7.20 -73.89 -39.61
C SER A 6 8.37 -74.05 -38.61
N PRO A 7 8.38 -73.42 -37.41
CA PRO A 7 7.78 -72.12 -37.03
C PRO A 7 8.73 -71.20 -36.23
N LEU A 8 8.48 -69.89 -36.38
CA LEU A 8 8.35 -68.89 -35.30
C LEU A 8 9.39 -68.90 -34.15
N PHE A 9 10.50 -68.17 -34.34
CA PHE A 9 11.32 -67.68 -33.22
C PHE A 9 10.56 -66.60 -32.45
N LEU A 10 10.35 -66.85 -31.15
CA LEU A 10 9.89 -65.91 -30.14
C LEU A 10 10.74 -64.63 -30.14
N VAL A 11 10.19 -63.51 -30.59
CA VAL A 11 10.72 -62.18 -30.25
C VAL A 11 9.97 -61.70 -29.01
N ARG A 12 10.74 -61.59 -27.91
CA ARG A 12 10.34 -61.04 -26.61
C ARG A 12 9.57 -59.72 -26.77
N GLY A 13 8.28 -59.75 -26.45
CA GLY A 13 7.50 -58.55 -26.14
C GLY A 13 7.92 -57.97 -24.79
N GLY A 14 8.95 -57.14 -24.77
CA GLY A 14 9.23 -56.27 -23.63
C GLY A 14 8.21 -55.14 -23.57
N ARG A 15 7.18 -55.26 -22.73
CA ARG A 15 6.32 -54.11 -22.39
C ARG A 15 7.17 -53.10 -21.61
N PRO A 16 7.16 -51.79 -21.93
CA PRO A 16 7.80 -50.79 -21.09
C PRO A 16 7.06 -50.75 -19.74
N SER A 17 7.79 -50.95 -18.65
CA SER A 17 7.24 -50.93 -17.29
C SER A 17 6.77 -49.52 -16.94
N LEU A 18 5.47 -49.29 -17.04
CA LEU A 18 4.77 -48.08 -16.60
C LEU A 18 4.55 -48.09 -15.08
N THR A 19 5.59 -48.35 -14.28
CA THR A 19 5.46 -48.54 -12.82
C THR A 19 6.02 -47.39 -11.98
N MET A 20 6.42 -46.28 -12.62
CA MET A 20 6.84 -45.05 -11.92
C MET A 20 5.73 -43.97 -11.83
N ALA A 21 4.50 -44.28 -12.28
CA ALA A 21 3.41 -43.30 -12.40
C ALA A 21 2.54 -43.09 -11.15
N PRO A 22 2.15 -44.10 -10.34
CA PRO A 22 0.99 -43.93 -9.44
C PRO A 22 1.27 -43.04 -8.22
N LYS A 23 2.48 -43.11 -7.63
CA LYS A 23 2.84 -42.26 -6.47
C LYS A 23 3.07 -40.81 -6.89
N PHE A 24 3.70 -40.58 -8.04
CA PHE A 24 3.93 -39.24 -8.58
C PHE A 24 2.61 -38.60 -9.00
N VAL A 25 1.77 -39.32 -9.76
CA VAL A 25 0.44 -38.85 -10.18
C VAL A 25 -0.45 -38.58 -8.98
N ARG A 26 -0.44 -39.44 -7.94
CA ARG A 26 -1.19 -39.19 -6.70
C ARG A 26 -0.70 -37.93 -5.97
N ARG A 27 0.61 -37.69 -5.89
CA ARG A 27 1.17 -36.47 -5.28
C ARG A 27 0.81 -35.22 -6.09
N LEU A 28 0.86 -35.31 -7.41
CA LEU A 28 0.48 -34.22 -8.31
C LEU A 28 -1.01 -33.89 -8.18
N LEU A 29 -1.88 -34.91 -8.23
CA LEU A 29 -3.32 -34.76 -8.00
C LEU A 29 -3.62 -34.14 -6.64
N LEU A 30 -2.95 -34.60 -5.57
CA LEU A 30 -3.12 -34.02 -4.25
C LEU A 30 -2.76 -32.53 -4.23
N ARG A 31 -1.66 -32.13 -4.88
CA ARG A 31 -1.25 -30.72 -4.99
C ARG A 31 -2.25 -29.89 -5.79
N LEU A 32 -2.77 -30.44 -6.90
CA LEU A 32 -3.79 -29.77 -7.72
C LEU A 32 -5.11 -29.58 -6.97
N VAL A 33 -5.55 -30.59 -6.23
CA VAL A 33 -6.74 -30.50 -5.35
C VAL A 33 -6.51 -29.47 -4.25
N LEU A 34 -5.35 -29.48 -3.60
CA LEU A 34 -5.04 -28.52 -2.55
C LEU A 34 -4.97 -27.09 -3.10
N MET A 35 -4.44 -26.90 -4.31
CA MET A 35 -4.46 -25.62 -5.01
C MET A 35 -5.89 -25.19 -5.36
N ALA A 36 -6.73 -26.09 -5.87
CA ALA A 36 -8.13 -25.79 -6.16
C ALA A 36 -8.92 -25.45 -4.89
N CYS A 37 -8.70 -26.20 -3.80
CA CYS A 37 -9.26 -25.91 -2.48
C CYS A 37 -8.84 -24.52 -2.00
N LEU A 38 -7.57 -24.14 -2.12
CA LEU A 38 -7.10 -22.80 -1.76
C LEU A 38 -7.75 -21.71 -2.63
N LEU A 39 -7.87 -21.93 -3.94
CA LEU A 39 -8.49 -20.98 -4.87
C LEU A 39 -9.99 -20.78 -4.61
N VAL A 40 -10.70 -21.80 -4.12
CA VAL A 40 -12.14 -21.71 -3.78
C VAL A 40 -12.35 -21.24 -2.34
N ALA A 41 -11.55 -21.73 -1.39
CA ALA A 41 -11.66 -21.36 0.01
C ALA A 41 -11.32 -19.88 0.23
N THR A 42 -10.31 -19.34 -0.47
CA THR A 42 -9.92 -17.93 -0.30
C THR A 42 -11.07 -16.94 -0.55
N PRO A 43 -11.78 -16.94 -1.70
CA PRO A 43 -12.91 -16.03 -1.91
C PRO A 43 -14.08 -16.30 -0.96
N VAL A 44 -14.35 -17.56 -0.60
CA VAL A 44 -15.41 -17.90 0.37
C VAL A 44 -15.08 -17.36 1.76
N ILE A 45 -13.84 -17.52 2.22
CA ILE A 45 -13.37 -16.98 3.49
C ILE A 45 -13.40 -15.45 3.47
N LEU A 46 -12.96 -14.82 2.39
CA LEU A 46 -13.03 -13.36 2.23
C LEU A 46 -14.47 -12.83 2.19
N TYR A 47 -15.40 -13.59 1.62
CA TYR A 47 -16.82 -13.25 1.58
C TYR A 47 -17.49 -13.40 2.95
N LEU A 48 -17.23 -14.50 3.66
CA LEU A 48 -17.80 -14.79 4.99
C LEU A 48 -17.16 -13.95 6.10
N PHE A 49 -15.88 -13.64 5.96
CA PHE A 49 -15.08 -12.89 6.92
C PHE A 49 -14.41 -11.70 6.22
N PRO A 50 -15.18 -10.65 5.86
CA PRO A 50 -14.62 -9.49 5.17
C PRO A 50 -13.46 -8.87 5.96
N GLN A 51 -13.48 -8.89 7.29
CA GLN A 51 -12.34 -8.40 8.10
C GLN A 51 -10.98 -9.03 7.75
N MET A 52 -10.97 -10.24 7.17
CA MET A 52 -9.76 -10.91 6.73
C MET A 52 -9.13 -10.30 5.46
N TYR A 53 -9.86 -9.50 4.67
CA TYR A 53 -9.26 -8.81 3.52
C TYR A 53 -8.09 -7.92 3.96
N LYS A 54 -8.10 -7.42 5.20
CA LYS A 54 -7.01 -6.63 5.77
C LYS A 54 -5.70 -7.40 5.64
N LEU A 55 -5.64 -8.67 6.04
CA LEU A 55 -4.45 -9.52 5.94
C LEU A 55 -3.86 -9.59 4.50
N PHE A 56 -4.72 -9.45 3.49
CA PHE A 56 -4.38 -9.55 2.08
C PHE A 56 -4.01 -8.21 1.43
N LEU A 57 -4.61 -7.10 1.90
CA LEU A 57 -4.24 -5.72 1.54
C LEU A 57 -2.99 -5.30 2.31
N THR A 58 -3.12 -5.31 3.64
CA THR A 58 -2.12 -5.08 4.68
C THR A 58 -1.25 -6.31 4.88
N ALA A 59 -0.68 -6.89 3.80
CA ALA A 59 0.43 -7.84 3.93
C ALA A 59 1.69 -7.10 4.43
N THR A 60 1.54 -6.55 5.63
CA THR A 60 2.36 -5.72 6.49
C THR A 60 2.54 -6.55 7.76
N PHE A 61 3.02 -7.78 7.60
CA PHE A 61 3.61 -8.47 8.73
C PHE A 61 4.87 -7.70 9.10
N VAL A 62 4.73 -6.88 10.14
CA VAL A 62 5.78 -6.33 11.00
C VAL A 62 7.03 -5.90 10.23
N ILE A 63 6.99 -4.71 9.66
CA ILE A 63 8.24 -3.98 9.45
C ILE A 63 8.53 -3.31 10.79
N PRO A 64 9.61 -3.68 11.50
CA PRO A 64 9.97 -2.98 12.72
C PRO A 64 10.18 -1.50 12.41
N PRO A 65 9.75 -0.58 13.30
CA PRO A 65 10.03 0.85 13.20
C PRO A 65 11.49 1.08 12.81
N ARG A 66 11.75 1.48 11.56
CA ARG A 66 13.07 1.97 11.19
C ARG A 66 12.97 3.48 11.15
N ILE A 67 13.29 4.09 12.28
CA ILE A 67 13.66 5.50 12.34
C ILE A 67 14.91 5.63 11.47
N ARG A 68 14.75 6.07 10.22
CA ARG A 68 15.87 6.51 9.38
C ARG A 68 16.12 7.98 9.63
N GLU A 69 17.39 8.39 9.59
CA GLU A 69 17.75 9.81 9.56
C GLU A 69 17.10 10.49 8.35
N ILE A 70 16.37 11.58 8.60
CA ILE A 70 15.73 12.39 7.56
C ILE A 70 16.67 13.52 7.14
N ASN A 71 17.77 13.15 6.48
CA ASN A 71 18.61 14.10 5.79
C ASN A 71 19.08 13.49 4.47
N MET A 72 18.39 13.86 3.40
CA MET A 72 18.81 13.54 2.03
C MET A 72 19.32 14.82 1.37
N THR A 73 20.05 14.68 0.26
CA THR A 73 20.70 15.77 -0.48
C THR A 73 19.79 16.89 -1.00
N ALA A 74 18.46 16.80 -0.82
CA ALA A 74 17.50 17.84 -1.18
C ALA A 74 16.44 18.09 -0.09
N VAL A 75 16.39 17.26 0.96
CA VAL A 75 15.29 17.23 1.92
C VAL A 75 15.82 17.17 3.35
N ALA A 76 15.34 18.09 4.19
CA ALA A 76 15.45 18.01 5.64
C ALA A 76 14.09 17.68 6.23
N GLY A 77 14.04 16.92 7.33
CA GLY A 77 12.76 16.66 7.98
C GLY A 77 12.83 16.24 9.42
N ARG A 78 11.68 16.28 10.09
CA ARG A 78 11.47 15.82 11.46
C ARG A 78 10.34 14.79 11.53
N GLN A 79 10.42 13.95 12.55
CA GLN A 79 9.42 12.93 12.89
C GLN A 79 8.84 13.27 14.25
N PHE A 80 7.53 13.13 14.42
CA PHE A 80 6.85 13.46 15.68
C PHE A 80 5.49 12.79 15.73
N TYR A 81 4.82 12.88 16.88
CA TYR A 81 3.44 12.43 17.04
C TYR A 81 2.51 13.63 17.06
N ILE A 82 1.42 13.54 16.32
CA ILE A 82 0.29 14.46 16.38
C ILE A 82 -0.73 13.86 17.32
N THR A 83 -1.06 14.58 18.38
CA THR A 83 -2.12 14.22 19.33
C THR A 83 -3.18 15.31 19.36
N GLU A 84 -4.42 14.95 19.04
CA GLU A 84 -5.60 15.80 19.15
C GLU A 84 -6.72 14.99 19.81
N GLY A 85 -7.18 15.43 20.98
CA GLY A 85 -8.14 14.66 21.78
C GLY A 85 -7.56 13.29 22.19
N SER A 86 -8.30 12.22 21.90
CA SER A 86 -7.87 10.84 22.12
C SER A 86 -7.12 10.22 20.94
N SER A 87 -6.98 10.96 19.83
CA SER A 87 -6.36 10.49 18.59
C SER A 87 -4.87 10.83 18.58
N THR A 88 -4.01 9.82 18.39
CA THR A 88 -2.57 10.02 18.21
C THR A 88 -2.09 9.28 16.95
N VAL A 89 -1.37 9.99 16.08
CA VAL A 89 -0.78 9.45 14.86
C VAL A 89 0.67 9.89 14.69
N TYR A 90 1.49 9.02 14.12
CA TYR A 90 2.87 9.32 13.74
C TYR A 90 2.89 10.16 12.47
N ALA A 91 3.65 11.25 12.50
CA ALA A 91 3.75 12.23 11.43
C ALA A 91 5.20 12.60 11.11
N MET A 92 5.38 13.07 9.88
CA MET A 92 6.63 13.54 9.33
C MET A 92 6.41 14.91 8.72
N HIS A 93 7.35 15.82 8.94
CA HIS A 93 7.36 17.15 8.33
C HIS A 93 8.67 17.33 7.57
N LEU A 94 8.56 17.55 6.26
CA LEU A 94 9.66 17.74 5.34
C LEU A 94 9.70 19.18 4.83
N VAL A 95 10.91 19.69 4.71
CA VAL A 95 11.23 21.01 4.14
C VAL A 95 12.43 20.86 3.19
N ARG A 96 12.64 21.87 2.34
CA ARG A 96 13.82 21.90 1.46
C ARG A 96 15.10 21.93 2.30
N GLN A 97 16.13 21.17 1.90
CA GLN A 97 17.44 21.24 2.55
C GLN A 97 18.00 22.67 2.51
N GLY A 98 18.64 23.12 3.60
CA GLY A 98 19.15 24.49 3.73
C GLY A 98 18.12 25.50 4.25
N THR A 99 16.86 25.09 4.46
CA THR A 99 15.89 25.85 5.26
C THR A 99 16.33 25.82 6.73
N THR A 100 17.28 26.67 7.11
CA THR A 100 17.87 26.75 8.47
C THR A 100 16.94 27.44 9.45
N VAL A 101 15.75 26.88 9.66
CA VAL A 101 14.75 27.45 10.57
C VAL A 101 14.11 26.33 11.39
N ASP A 102 13.77 26.66 12.63
CA ASP A 102 12.86 25.88 13.46
C ASP A 102 11.61 25.45 12.67
N PHE A 103 11.33 24.15 12.66
CA PHE A 103 10.24 23.58 11.86
C PHE A 103 8.87 24.16 12.25
N ASP A 104 8.65 24.51 13.51
CA ASP A 104 7.38 25.13 13.94
C ASP A 104 7.23 26.54 13.37
N THR A 105 8.32 27.29 13.30
CA THR A 105 8.36 28.59 12.61
C THR A 105 8.10 28.45 11.11
N VAL A 106 8.65 27.43 10.44
CA VAL A 106 8.35 27.16 9.01
C VAL A 106 6.88 26.77 8.83
N LEU A 107 6.35 25.94 9.73
CA LEU A 107 4.97 25.49 9.68
C LEU A 107 3.98 26.66 9.76
N ALA A 108 4.20 27.59 10.69
CA ALA A 108 3.33 28.76 10.89
C ALA A 108 3.48 29.85 9.82
N ASN A 109 4.48 29.76 8.95
CA ASN A 109 4.78 30.81 7.98
C ASN A 109 3.91 30.67 6.71
N GLU A 110 3.00 31.62 6.51
CA GLU A 110 2.05 31.67 5.38
C GLU A 110 2.69 31.71 3.99
N LYS A 111 3.99 32.04 3.90
CA LYS A 111 4.73 31.97 2.63
C LYS A 111 4.90 30.53 2.13
N TYR A 112 4.90 29.54 3.02
CA TYR A 112 5.08 28.14 2.67
C TYR A 112 3.74 27.43 2.56
N LYS A 113 3.41 26.99 1.34
CA LYS A 113 2.25 26.14 1.08
C LYS A 113 2.43 24.78 1.73
N ILE A 114 1.38 24.22 2.32
CA ILE A 114 1.43 22.92 2.98
C ILE A 114 0.85 21.87 2.04
N ILE A 115 1.65 20.85 1.73
CA ILE A 115 1.16 19.62 1.11
C ILE A 115 0.90 18.62 2.23
N LEU A 116 -0.38 18.34 2.52
CA LEU A 116 -0.78 17.21 3.36
C LEU A 116 -0.78 15.95 2.50
N TYR A 117 0.25 15.13 2.64
CA TYR A 117 0.46 13.93 1.84
C TYR A 117 -0.06 12.67 2.55
N LEU A 118 -0.98 11.97 1.89
CA LEU A 118 -1.60 10.74 2.37
C LEU A 118 -0.93 9.53 1.68
N CYS A 119 -0.11 8.82 2.45
CA CYS A 119 0.62 7.64 1.99
C CYS A 119 -0.29 6.43 1.69
N SER A 120 0.07 5.65 0.67
CA SER A 120 -0.46 4.28 0.50
C SER A 120 0.29 3.27 1.38
N GLU A 121 -0.33 2.11 1.64
CA GLU A 121 0.15 0.97 2.45
C GLU A 121 1.48 0.29 2.04
N HIS A 122 2.32 0.94 1.25
CA HIS A 122 3.50 0.30 0.69
C HIS A 122 4.61 0.07 1.73
N ARG A 123 5.32 -1.04 1.53
CA ARG A 123 6.38 -1.62 2.38
C ARG A 123 7.60 -0.72 2.63
N ASP A 124 7.66 0.44 2.01
CA ASP A 124 8.63 1.49 2.30
C ASP A 124 7.99 2.83 1.90
N PRO A 125 7.16 3.44 2.78
CA PRO A 125 6.51 4.70 2.45
C PRO A 125 7.55 5.79 2.25
N TYR A 126 8.72 5.67 2.88
CA TYR A 126 9.79 6.64 2.89
C TYR A 126 10.44 6.81 1.51
N GLU A 127 10.80 5.75 0.79
CA GLU A 127 11.48 5.91 -0.50
C GLU A 127 10.62 6.65 -1.55
N LYS A 128 9.35 6.24 -1.69
CA LYS A 128 8.41 6.91 -2.61
C LYS A 128 8.09 8.32 -2.15
N PHE A 129 7.87 8.51 -0.84
CA PHE A 129 7.58 9.80 -0.25
C PHE A 129 8.75 10.79 -0.40
N TYR A 130 9.99 10.35 -0.21
CA TYR A 130 11.17 11.20 -0.39
C TYR A 130 11.45 11.51 -1.85
N LYS A 131 11.23 10.57 -2.78
CA LYS A 131 11.31 10.84 -4.22
C LYS A 131 10.27 11.89 -4.62
N PHE A 132 9.02 11.73 -4.16
CA PHE A 132 7.96 12.70 -4.34
C PHE A 132 8.36 14.08 -3.79
N ALA A 133 8.83 14.14 -2.54
CA ALA A 133 9.30 15.36 -1.91
C ALA A 133 10.46 16.01 -2.67
N SER A 134 11.43 15.22 -3.13
CA SER A 134 12.58 15.73 -3.89
C SER A 134 12.16 16.36 -5.21
N VAL A 135 11.19 15.77 -5.91
CA VAL A 135 10.63 16.35 -7.15
C VAL A 135 9.93 17.67 -6.87
N LEU A 136 9.14 17.75 -5.80
CA LEU A 136 8.47 19.00 -5.43
C LEU A 136 9.46 20.07 -4.99
N PHE A 137 10.46 19.72 -4.19
CA PHE A 137 11.45 20.68 -3.70
C PHE A 137 12.45 21.15 -4.75
N ALA A 138 12.62 20.40 -5.85
CA ALA A 138 13.48 20.79 -6.97
C ALA A 138 12.98 22.06 -7.71
N ASN A 139 11.71 22.44 -7.56
CA ASN A 139 11.20 23.68 -8.10
C ASN A 139 11.38 24.84 -7.11
N ASP A 140 12.43 25.64 -7.30
CA ASP A 140 12.76 26.76 -6.41
C ASP A 140 11.75 27.91 -6.43
N ASN A 141 10.90 27.99 -7.46
CA ASN A 141 9.89 29.02 -7.60
C ASN A 141 8.68 28.84 -6.67
N VAL A 142 8.55 27.66 -6.04
CA VAL A 142 7.45 27.35 -5.13
C VAL A 142 7.99 27.11 -3.74
N GLN A 143 7.54 27.93 -2.79
CA GLN A 143 7.79 27.74 -1.37
C GLN A 143 6.74 26.79 -0.82
N LEU A 144 7.16 25.57 -0.50
CA LEU A 144 6.30 24.52 0.01
C LEU A 144 6.95 23.77 1.16
N GLN A 145 6.11 23.11 1.94
CA GLN A 145 6.47 22.17 2.99
C GLN A 145 5.51 20.99 2.92
N ILE A 146 5.96 19.82 3.33
CA ILE A 146 5.18 18.58 3.18
C ILE A 146 4.99 17.98 4.56
N VAL A 147 3.74 17.71 4.94
CA VAL A 147 3.40 16.95 6.13
C VAL A 147 2.73 15.68 5.70
N ALA A 148 3.26 14.54 6.16
CA ALA A 148 2.68 13.22 5.95
C ALA A 148 2.45 12.55 7.29
N PHE A 149 1.55 11.57 7.32
CA PHE A 149 1.28 10.79 8.52
C PHE A 149 0.99 9.33 8.15
N GLU A 150 1.16 8.47 9.15
CA GLU A 150 0.78 7.07 9.07
C GLU A 150 -0.57 6.90 9.78
N TYR A 151 -1.55 6.30 9.12
CA TYR A 151 -2.86 5.99 9.73
C TYR A 151 -2.69 5.03 10.91
N LYS A 152 -3.58 5.10 11.91
CA LYS A 152 -3.59 4.11 13.01
C LYS A 152 -3.59 2.70 12.46
N GLY A 153 -2.74 1.81 12.97
CA GLY A 153 -2.58 0.44 12.46
C GLY A 153 -1.59 0.30 11.30
N PHE A 154 -0.97 1.39 10.86
CA PHE A 154 0.15 1.39 9.91
C PHE A 154 1.42 1.94 10.54
N GLY A 155 2.57 1.36 10.17
CA GLY A 155 3.89 1.84 10.56
C GLY A 155 4.05 1.99 12.07
N ASN A 156 4.32 3.21 12.51
CA ASN A 156 4.55 3.63 13.90
C ASN A 156 3.28 4.14 14.60
N SER A 157 2.15 4.25 13.89
CA SER A 157 0.88 4.68 14.48
C SER A 157 0.16 3.50 15.14
N ALA A 158 0.04 3.56 16.47
CA ALA A 158 -0.64 2.53 17.25
C ALA A 158 -2.16 2.46 16.96
N GLY A 159 -2.76 1.30 17.23
CA GLY A 159 -4.18 1.04 17.06
C GLY A 159 -4.50 0.14 15.86
N GLU A 160 -5.77 0.07 15.49
CA GLU A 160 -6.24 -0.66 14.31
C GLU A 160 -6.83 0.30 13.29
N THR A 161 -6.57 0.05 12.00
CA THR A 161 -7.25 0.82 10.94
C THR A 161 -8.61 0.21 10.61
N ILE A 162 -9.62 1.06 10.61
CA ILE A 162 -10.92 0.86 9.96
C ILE A 162 -11.09 2.06 9.00
N ASN A 163 -11.85 1.93 7.92
CA ASN A 163 -12.01 3.01 6.93
C ASN A 163 -12.37 4.36 7.59
N ASP A 164 -13.33 4.34 8.52
CA ASP A 164 -13.77 5.53 9.25
C ASP A 164 -12.66 6.10 10.14
N SER A 165 -11.79 5.25 10.70
CA SER A 165 -10.66 5.71 11.51
C SER A 165 -9.60 6.41 10.67
N ALA A 166 -9.37 5.97 9.43
CA ALA A 166 -8.43 6.63 8.52
C ALA A 166 -8.93 8.00 8.04
N VAL A 167 -10.25 8.15 7.85
CA VAL A 167 -10.89 9.45 7.59
C VAL A 167 -10.70 10.38 8.79
N GLU A 168 -10.97 9.89 10.00
CA GLU A 168 -10.82 10.68 11.23
C GLU A 168 -9.36 11.03 11.54
N ASP A 169 -8.41 10.14 11.27
CA ASP A 169 -6.97 10.42 11.37
C ASP A 169 -6.58 11.55 10.40
N THR A 170 -7.12 11.54 9.17
CA THR A 170 -6.89 12.61 8.19
C THR A 170 -7.44 13.94 8.70
N ARG A 171 -8.67 13.95 9.23
CA ARG A 171 -9.27 15.15 9.84
C ARG A 171 -8.47 15.65 11.04
N THR A 172 -8.00 14.74 11.89
CA THR A 172 -7.13 15.04 13.03
C THR A 172 -5.89 15.81 12.60
N VAL A 173 -5.14 15.29 11.61
CA VAL A 173 -3.93 15.94 11.12
C VAL A 173 -4.24 17.26 10.43
N TYR A 174 -5.32 17.33 9.65
CA TYR A 174 -5.74 18.57 9.02
C TYR A 174 -6.05 19.68 10.04
N ASN A 175 -6.82 19.34 11.08
CA ASN A 175 -7.15 20.26 12.16
C ASN A 175 -5.89 20.70 12.93
N TRP A 176 -4.96 19.77 13.18
CA TRP A 176 -3.67 20.09 13.81
C TRP A 176 -2.86 21.08 12.99
N LEU A 177 -2.83 20.91 11.66
CA LEU A 177 -2.18 21.84 10.72
C LEU A 177 -2.87 23.19 10.71
N ARG A 178 -4.20 23.22 10.57
CA ARG A 178 -4.97 24.46 10.48
C ARG A 178 -4.84 25.32 11.73
N LYS A 179 -4.72 24.72 12.92
CA LYS A 179 -4.45 25.43 14.18
C LYS A 179 -3.08 26.11 14.21
N ARG A 180 -2.07 25.52 13.59
CA ARG A 180 -0.67 26.00 13.61
C ARG A 180 -0.32 26.88 12.41
N ALA A 181 -1.02 26.70 11.31
CA ALA A 181 -0.82 27.42 10.05
C ALA A 181 -2.16 27.98 9.55
N PRO A 182 -2.81 28.89 10.30
CA PRO A 182 -4.18 29.30 10.02
C PRO A 182 -4.34 29.94 8.64
N LYS A 183 -3.31 30.64 8.16
CA LYS A 183 -3.32 31.38 6.90
C LYS A 183 -2.64 30.66 5.73
N SER A 184 -1.94 29.56 5.98
CA SER A 184 -1.25 28.82 4.92
C SER A 184 -2.26 28.06 4.05
N GLU A 185 -2.00 28.02 2.74
CA GLU A 185 -2.74 27.17 1.82
C GLU A 185 -2.40 25.70 2.13
N ILE A 186 -3.43 24.88 2.39
CA ILE A 186 -3.27 23.43 2.60
C ILE A 186 -3.83 22.70 1.39
N HIS A 187 -2.94 22.02 0.67
CA HIS A 187 -3.26 21.15 -0.46
C HIS A 187 -3.18 19.69 0.01
N VAL A 188 -4.25 18.94 -0.20
CA VAL A 188 -4.28 17.50 0.12
C VAL A 188 -3.81 16.73 -1.11
N TRP A 189 -2.79 15.89 -0.96
CA TRP A 189 -2.29 15.01 -2.01
C TRP A 189 -2.34 13.58 -1.54
N ALA A 190 -3.10 12.74 -2.24
CA ALA A 190 -3.36 11.38 -1.81
C ALA A 190 -2.94 10.37 -2.87
N HIS A 191 -2.19 9.34 -2.45
CA HIS A 191 -1.71 8.28 -3.33
C HIS A 191 -2.40 6.94 -3.02
N GLY A 192 -2.86 6.23 -4.05
CA GLY A 192 -3.40 4.87 -3.91
C GLY A 192 -4.64 4.80 -3.03
N ILE A 193 -4.59 3.99 -1.95
CA ILE A 193 -5.75 3.79 -1.05
C ILE A 193 -6.08 5.07 -0.28
N GLY A 194 -5.07 5.93 -0.05
CA GLY A 194 -5.23 7.22 0.60
C GLY A 194 -6.21 8.13 -0.16
N GLY A 195 -6.45 7.88 -1.45
CA GLY A 195 -7.41 8.65 -2.23
C GLY A 195 -8.85 8.57 -1.68
N GLY A 196 -9.31 7.37 -1.31
CA GLY A 196 -10.65 7.21 -0.72
C GLY A 196 -10.78 7.91 0.63
N TYR A 197 -9.76 7.77 1.48
CA TYR A 197 -9.72 8.42 2.79
C TYR A 197 -9.65 9.95 2.67
N ALA A 198 -8.81 10.45 1.75
CA ALA A 198 -8.68 11.88 1.49
C ALA A 198 -9.98 12.50 0.97
N SER A 199 -10.65 11.85 0.01
CA SER A 199 -11.91 12.35 -0.53
C SER A 199 -12.99 12.45 0.54
N ALA A 200 -13.17 11.40 1.35
CA ALA A 200 -14.14 11.41 2.44
C ALA A 200 -13.78 12.45 3.52
N ALA A 201 -12.51 12.56 3.90
CA ALA A 201 -12.07 13.54 4.88
C ALA A 201 -12.23 14.98 4.39
N VAL A 202 -11.86 15.27 3.14
CA VAL A 202 -12.03 16.61 2.54
C VAL A 202 -13.51 16.97 2.44
N LEU A 203 -14.38 16.01 2.09
CA LEU A 203 -15.82 16.23 2.09
C LEU A 203 -16.31 16.66 3.47
N SER A 204 -16.02 15.91 4.53
CA SER A 204 -16.42 16.27 5.89
C SER A 204 -15.80 17.60 6.37
N LEU A 205 -14.54 17.86 6.05
CA LEU A 205 -13.88 19.13 6.41
C LEU A 205 -14.58 20.34 5.78
N VAL A 206 -15.02 20.22 4.53
CA VAL A 206 -15.66 21.31 3.79
C VAL A 206 -17.15 21.42 4.13
N GLU A 207 -17.88 20.31 4.14
CA GLU A 207 -19.33 20.29 4.33
C GLU A 207 -19.73 20.41 5.81
N ASP A 208 -19.08 19.65 6.69
CA ASP A 208 -19.44 19.59 8.11
C ASP A 208 -18.70 20.68 8.90
N ASP A 209 -17.37 20.75 8.73
CA ASP A 209 -16.51 21.62 9.54
C ASP A 209 -16.34 23.03 8.95
N LYS A 210 -16.88 23.28 7.74
CA LYS A 210 -16.80 24.55 6.99
C LYS A 210 -15.37 25.09 6.83
N GLN A 211 -14.39 24.20 6.69
CA GLN A 211 -12.99 24.56 6.51
C GLN A 211 -12.61 24.68 5.03
N GLU A 212 -11.74 25.64 4.71
CA GLU A 212 -11.18 25.77 3.37
C GLU A 212 -10.07 24.73 3.16
N VAL A 213 -10.22 23.87 2.14
CA VAL A 213 -9.17 23.01 1.60
C VAL A 213 -8.80 23.53 0.22
N LYS A 214 -7.53 23.89 -0.02
CA LYS A 214 -7.15 24.60 -1.25
C LYS A 214 -7.29 23.75 -2.50
N SER A 215 -6.91 22.48 -2.41
CA SER A 215 -7.08 21.50 -3.48
C SER A 215 -6.98 20.08 -2.94
N LEU A 216 -7.59 19.15 -3.67
CA LEU A 216 -7.40 17.71 -3.49
C LEU A 216 -6.81 17.12 -4.78
N VAL A 217 -5.63 16.51 -4.67
CA VAL A 217 -4.95 15.78 -5.75
C VAL A 217 -5.05 14.29 -5.46
N LEU A 218 -5.64 13.54 -6.39
CA LEU A 218 -5.77 12.09 -6.31
C LEU A 218 -4.82 11.43 -7.30
N GLU A 219 -3.73 10.87 -6.79
CA GLU A 219 -2.73 10.17 -7.59
C GLU A 219 -2.97 8.67 -7.56
N ALA A 220 -3.31 8.09 -8.71
CA ALA A 220 -3.63 6.68 -8.86
C ALA A 220 -4.63 6.14 -7.79
N PRO A 221 -5.77 6.83 -7.54
CA PRO A 221 -6.70 6.43 -6.49
C PRO A 221 -7.32 5.08 -6.80
N TYR A 222 -7.55 4.28 -5.76
CA TYR A 222 -8.42 3.12 -5.88
C TYR A 222 -9.88 3.54 -5.71
N SER A 223 -10.75 3.08 -6.61
CA SER A 223 -12.18 3.42 -6.60
C SER A 223 -12.94 2.70 -5.50
N ASN A 224 -12.52 1.49 -5.12
CA ASN A 224 -13.04 0.75 -3.98
C ASN A 224 -12.09 -0.38 -3.59
N THR A 225 -12.20 -0.87 -2.35
CA THR A 225 -11.40 -2.00 -1.83
C THR A 225 -11.57 -3.26 -2.68
N THR A 226 -12.77 -3.50 -3.22
CA THR A 226 -13.05 -4.61 -4.12
C THR A 226 -12.17 -4.58 -5.37
N SER A 227 -11.95 -3.42 -5.98
CA SER A 227 -11.13 -3.24 -7.18
C SER A 227 -9.64 -3.49 -6.90
N VAL A 228 -9.18 -3.20 -5.67
CA VAL A 228 -7.82 -3.54 -5.23
C VAL A 228 -7.69 -5.05 -5.11
N LEU A 229 -8.66 -5.70 -4.48
CA LEU A 229 -8.68 -7.16 -4.31
C LEU A 229 -8.78 -7.85 -5.68
N GLU A 230 -9.67 -7.40 -6.56
CA GLU A 230 -9.80 -7.91 -7.92
C GLU A 230 -8.48 -7.80 -8.69
N LYS A 231 -7.82 -6.63 -8.70
CA LYS A 231 -6.52 -6.48 -9.37
C LYS A 231 -5.42 -7.34 -8.73
N ARG A 232 -5.42 -7.46 -7.41
CA ARG A 232 -4.36 -8.18 -6.68
C ARG A 232 -4.52 -9.70 -6.72
N PHE A 233 -5.75 -10.19 -6.79
CA PHE A 233 -6.10 -11.60 -6.87
C PHE A 233 -6.46 -12.07 -8.26
N HIS A 234 -6.46 -11.19 -9.26
CA HIS A 234 -6.71 -11.63 -10.63
C HIS A 234 -5.66 -12.67 -11.02
N PRO A 235 -6.09 -13.85 -11.51
CA PRO A 235 -5.19 -14.93 -11.93
C PRO A 235 -4.00 -14.44 -12.75
N HIS A 236 -4.19 -13.55 -13.73
CA HIS A 236 -3.11 -13.08 -14.60
C HIS A 236 -2.00 -12.30 -13.86
N ILE A 237 -2.31 -11.53 -12.80
CA ILE A 237 -1.30 -10.81 -12.00
C ILE A 237 -0.58 -11.76 -11.04
N VAL A 238 -1.32 -12.70 -10.44
CA VAL A 238 -0.75 -13.71 -9.54
C VAL A 238 0.21 -14.61 -10.29
N TYR A 239 -0.16 -15.08 -11.49
CA TYR A 239 0.69 -15.94 -12.32
C TYR A 239 1.78 -15.17 -13.06
N GLY A 240 1.54 -13.91 -13.45
CA GLY A 240 2.54 -13.06 -14.11
C GLY A 240 3.78 -12.78 -13.27
N ARG A 241 3.72 -12.94 -11.95
CA ARG A 241 4.91 -12.86 -11.05
C ARG A 241 5.85 -14.05 -11.15
N PHE A 242 5.39 -15.18 -11.69
CA PHE A 242 6.17 -16.41 -11.84
C PHE A 242 6.56 -16.69 -13.28
N LEU A 243 6.09 -15.88 -14.23
CA LEU A 243 6.52 -15.94 -15.62
C LEU A 243 7.89 -15.24 -15.74
N PRO A 244 8.84 -15.82 -16.50
CA PRO A 244 10.11 -15.15 -16.77
C PRO A 244 9.86 -13.81 -17.48
N LYS A 245 10.62 -12.79 -17.09
CA LYS A 245 10.58 -11.46 -17.70
C LYS A 245 11.44 -11.42 -18.96
#